data_AF-A0A2V2RVU1-F1
#
_entry.id   AF-A0A2V2RVU1-F1
#
_cell.length_a   1.000
_cell.length_b   1.000
_cell.length_c   1.000
_cell.angle_alpha   90.00
_cell.angle_beta   90.00
_cell.angle_gamma   90.00
#
_symmetry.space_group_name_H-M   'P 1'
#
loop_
_entity.id
_entity.type
_entity.pdbx_description
1 polymer ?
#
loop_
_entity_poly.entity_id
_entity_poly.type
_entity_poly.pdbx_seq_one_letter_code
_entity_poly.pdbx_strand_id
1 'polypeptide(L)'
;MSAPYQWNPFTNNLDHTGAGGGGGSGYKWNVVTSADNPVILQSDNGYIAKGSSPVNFVLPAAAIPGNAYFIKGYGNLWTLAQNALQRVSVSASTSTTGVTGGLAATQVKDFVELLCVTADLEFDSIDSGGNITII
;
A
#
# COMPACT_ATOMS: atom_id res chain seq x y z
N MET A 1 -24.02 19.77 22.88
CA MET A 1 -24.04 19.12 24.21
C MET A 1 -23.04 17.98 24.15
N SER A 2 -21.85 18.12 24.76
CA SER A 2 -20.81 17.08 24.75
C SER A 2 -21.22 15.95 25.68
N ALA A 3 -21.20 14.71 25.20
CA ALA A 3 -21.45 13.54 26.06
C ALA A 3 -20.37 13.46 27.15
N PRO A 4 -20.75 13.24 28.43
CA PRO A 4 -19.77 13.20 29.52
C PRO A 4 -19.03 11.86 29.50
N TYR A 5 -17.70 11.93 29.63
CA TYR A 5 -16.87 10.77 29.94
C TYR A 5 -17.37 10.09 31.23
N GLN A 6 -17.48 8.76 31.25
CA GLN A 6 -17.92 7.98 32.42
C GLN A 6 -16.74 7.19 32.99
N TRP A 7 -16.66 7.02 34.30
CA TRP A 7 -15.56 6.28 34.93
C TRP A 7 -15.70 4.77 34.70
N ASN A 8 -14.65 4.14 34.17
CA ASN A 8 -14.60 2.69 33.94
C ASN A 8 -13.84 2.00 35.09
N PRO A 9 -14.52 1.21 35.95
CA PRO A 9 -13.89 0.51 37.08
C PRO A 9 -12.86 -0.54 36.69
N PHE A 10 -12.93 -1.07 35.47
CA PHE A 10 -12.06 -2.14 35.03
C PHE A 10 -10.71 -1.61 34.52
N THR A 11 -10.67 -0.37 34.05
CA THR A 11 -9.47 0.28 33.53
C THR A 11 -8.97 1.43 34.42
N ASN A 12 -9.73 1.78 35.47
CA ASN A 12 -9.47 2.89 36.39
C ASN A 12 -9.27 4.25 35.68
N ASN A 13 -9.91 4.43 34.52
CA ASN A 13 -9.84 5.66 33.72
C ASN A 13 -11.24 6.18 33.37
N LEU A 14 -11.35 7.48 33.10
CA LEU A 14 -12.55 8.08 32.51
C LEU A 14 -12.59 7.72 31.03
N ASP A 15 -13.53 6.86 30.63
CA ASP A 15 -13.73 6.40 29.26
C ASP A 15 -15.09 6.91 28.73
N HIS A 16 -15.16 7.29 27.47
CA HIS A 16 -16.42 7.54 26.80
C HIS A 16 -16.88 6.21 26.21
N THR A 17 -17.61 5.41 27.00
CA THR A 17 -18.29 4.20 26.52
C THR A 17 -19.43 4.59 25.58
N GLY A 18 -19.06 4.92 24.36
CA GLY A 18 -19.90 5.60 23.38
C GLY A 18 -19.12 6.32 22.26
N ALA A 19 -17.82 6.08 22.11
CA ALA A 19 -17.07 6.54 20.96
C ALA A 19 -17.49 5.79 19.68
N GLY A 20 -18.70 6.09 19.19
CA GLY A 20 -19.04 6.01 17.77
C GLY A 20 -18.20 7.03 17.00
N GLY A 21 -16.88 6.84 17.01
CA GLY A 21 -15.98 7.52 16.11
C GLY A 21 -16.15 6.86 14.76
N GLY A 22 -17.04 7.40 13.93
CA GLY A 22 -17.00 7.15 12.49
C GLY A 22 -15.68 7.72 11.95
N GLY A 23 -14.57 7.05 12.23
CA GLY A 23 -13.29 7.32 11.61
C GLY A 23 -13.42 6.82 10.19
N GLY A 24 -13.54 7.75 9.23
CA GLY A 24 -13.54 7.40 7.82
C GLY A 24 -12.38 6.44 7.54
N SER A 25 -12.70 5.27 6.99
CA SER A 25 -11.77 4.20 6.64
C SER A 25 -10.92 4.60 5.41
N GLY A 26 -10.30 5.77 5.46
CA GLY A 26 -9.38 6.23 4.44
C GLY A 26 -8.05 5.51 4.54
N TYR A 27 -7.36 5.39 3.41
CA TYR A 27 -6.02 4.80 3.34
C TYR A 27 -5.07 5.41 4.37
N LYS A 28 -4.37 4.56 5.13
CA LYS A 28 -3.30 5.00 6.01
C LYS A 28 -2.04 5.23 5.20
N TRP A 29 -1.58 6.48 5.13
CA TRP A 29 -0.34 6.84 4.44
C TRP A 29 0.89 6.68 5.36
N ASN A 30 1.89 5.95 4.87
CA ASN A 30 3.16 5.70 5.55
C ASN A 30 4.28 6.38 4.77
N VAL A 31 5.13 7.15 5.45
CA VAL A 31 6.38 7.63 4.85
C VAL A 31 7.44 6.56 5.07
N VAL A 32 8.03 6.08 3.97
CA VAL A 32 9.06 5.04 4.02
C VAL A 32 10.34 5.52 3.35
N THR A 33 11.46 4.99 3.82
CA THR A 33 12.81 5.32 3.37
C THR A 33 13.52 4.06 2.89
N SER A 34 14.69 4.22 2.26
CA SER A 34 15.51 3.09 1.82
C SER A 34 16.07 2.24 2.98
N ALA A 35 16.01 2.73 4.22
CA ALA A 35 16.36 1.95 5.41
C ALA A 35 15.29 0.91 5.77
N ASP A 36 14.07 1.07 5.27
CA ASP A 36 12.93 0.18 5.51
C ASP A 36 12.86 -0.96 4.48
N ASN A 37 13.82 -1.02 3.55
CA ASN A 37 13.79 -1.98 2.46
C ASN A 37 14.06 -3.43 2.95
N PRO A 38 13.30 -4.44 2.44
CA PRO A 38 12.10 -4.31 1.62
C PRO A 38 10.84 -3.99 2.44
N VAL A 39 9.96 -3.15 1.89
CA VAL A 39 8.67 -2.82 2.49
C VAL A 39 7.59 -3.73 1.91
N ILE A 40 7.03 -4.62 2.73
CA ILE A 40 5.89 -5.46 2.32
C ILE A 40 4.61 -4.61 2.41
N LEU A 41 3.90 -4.49 1.29
CA LEU A 41 2.65 -3.73 1.24
C LEU A 41 1.59 -4.38 2.13
N GLN A 42 0.83 -3.56 2.83
CA GLN A 42 -0.28 -3.97 3.68
C GLN A 42 -1.59 -3.51 3.03
N SER A 43 -2.66 -4.28 3.22
CA SER A 43 -3.97 -3.95 2.66
C SER A 43 -4.43 -2.58 3.13
N ASP A 44 -4.97 -1.80 2.19
CA ASP A 44 -5.60 -0.50 2.44
C ASP A 44 -4.64 0.54 3.05
N ASN A 45 -3.36 0.45 2.65
CA ASN A 45 -2.34 1.42 2.99
C ASN A 45 -1.74 2.10 1.75
N GLY A 46 -1.30 3.34 1.95
CA GLY A 46 -0.46 4.05 1.01
C GLY A 46 0.96 4.27 1.53
N TYR A 47 1.90 4.40 0.60
CA TYR A 47 3.32 4.53 0.91
C TYR A 47 3.93 5.67 0.11
N ILE A 48 4.59 6.61 0.79
CA ILE A 48 5.33 7.71 0.18
C ILE A 48 6.81 7.33 0.22
N ALA A 49 7.39 7.02 -0.94
CA ALA A 49 8.79 6.62 -1.07
C ALA A 49 9.71 7.85 -0.94
N LYS A 50 10.27 8.10 0.24
CA LYS A 50 11.18 9.22 0.57
C LYS A 50 12.61 8.76 0.93
N GLY A 51 13.07 7.64 0.38
CA GLY A 51 14.44 7.16 0.58
C GLY A 51 15.49 8.11 -0.02
N SER A 52 16.71 8.07 0.52
CA SER A 52 17.90 8.67 -0.12
C SER A 52 18.40 7.82 -1.29
N SER A 53 18.06 6.53 -1.28
CA SER A 53 18.23 5.56 -2.37
C SER A 53 16.86 4.99 -2.76
N PRO A 54 16.76 4.17 -3.82
CA PRO A 54 15.48 3.58 -4.21
C PRO A 54 14.81 2.80 -3.06
N VAL A 55 13.49 2.94 -2.96
CA VAL A 55 12.67 2.19 -2.00
C VAL A 55 12.12 0.94 -2.69
N ASN A 56 12.30 -0.22 -2.06
CA ASN A 56 11.93 -1.52 -2.62
C ASN A 56 10.69 -2.04 -1.91
N PHE A 57 9.59 -2.14 -2.66
CA PHE A 57 8.33 -2.69 -2.19
C PHE A 57 8.16 -4.14 -2.63
N VAL A 58 7.36 -4.89 -1.88
CA VAL A 58 6.98 -6.27 -2.21
C VAL A 58 5.47 -6.41 -2.03
N LEU A 59 4.80 -7.01 -3.02
CA LEU A 59 3.40 -7.39 -2.87
C LEU A 59 3.21 -8.35 -1.69
N PRO A 60 2.07 -8.32 -0.98
CA PRO A 60 1.79 -9.33 0.02
C PRO A 60 1.58 -10.69 -0.65
N ALA A 61 2.06 -11.76 -0.01
CA ALA A 61 1.81 -13.14 -0.48
C ALA A 61 0.36 -13.57 -0.26
N ALA A 62 -0.34 -12.93 0.68
CA ALA A 62 -1.75 -13.13 0.97
C ALA A 62 -2.52 -11.83 0.72
N ALA A 63 -3.46 -11.84 -0.21
CA ALA A 63 -4.34 -10.73 -0.55
C ALA A 63 -5.71 -11.27 -0.99
N ILE A 64 -6.79 -10.61 -0.56
CA ILE A 64 -8.13 -10.93 -1.04
C ILE A 64 -8.57 -9.91 -2.09
N PRO A 65 -9.44 -10.30 -3.04
CA PRO A 65 -10.01 -9.36 -3.99
C PRO A 65 -10.63 -8.16 -3.28
N GLY A 66 -10.28 -6.96 -3.72
CA GLY A 66 -10.71 -5.70 -3.11
C GLY A 66 -9.67 -5.04 -2.19
N ASN A 67 -8.59 -5.72 -1.78
CA ASN A 67 -7.50 -5.04 -1.08
C ASN A 67 -6.77 -4.08 -2.03
N ALA A 68 -6.61 -2.83 -1.62
CA ALA A 68 -5.92 -1.82 -2.40
C ALA A 68 -4.57 -1.41 -1.78
N TYR A 69 -3.63 -1.00 -2.64
CA TYR A 69 -2.25 -0.70 -2.27
C TYR A 69 -1.73 0.49 -3.09
N PHE A 70 -1.14 1.48 -2.43
CA PHE A 70 -0.72 2.71 -3.09
C PHE A 70 0.76 2.97 -2.89
N ILE A 71 1.46 3.24 -3.99
CA ILE A 71 2.86 3.68 -3.96
C ILE A 71 2.93 5.05 -4.61
N LYS A 72 3.36 6.05 -3.84
CA LYS A 72 3.66 7.40 -4.33
C LYS A 72 5.16 7.65 -4.31
N GLY A 73 5.75 7.80 -5.50
CA GLY A 73 7.12 8.28 -5.64
C GLY A 73 7.29 9.71 -5.10
N TYR A 74 8.40 9.96 -4.37
CA TYR A 74 8.70 11.31 -3.91
C TYR A 74 10.18 11.67 -3.74
N GLY A 75 10.96 10.92 -2.95
CA GLY A 75 12.35 11.25 -2.61
C GLY A 75 13.37 10.63 -3.55
N ASN A 76 13.13 9.39 -3.97
CA ASN A 76 13.92 8.68 -4.97
C ASN A 76 12.97 7.72 -5.74
N LEU A 77 13.51 6.93 -6.67
CA LEU A 77 12.77 5.90 -7.39
C LEU A 77 12.24 4.81 -6.46
N TRP A 78 11.32 4.01 -6.98
CA TRP A 78 10.79 2.84 -6.28
C TRP A 78 10.71 1.64 -7.21
N THR A 79 10.75 0.45 -6.61
CA THR A 79 10.50 -0.83 -7.29
C THR A 79 9.41 -1.58 -6.55
N LEU A 80 8.68 -2.43 -7.25
CA LEU A 80 7.73 -3.38 -6.69
C LEU A 80 8.06 -4.77 -7.18
N ALA A 81 8.49 -5.64 -6.27
CA ALA A 81 8.64 -7.05 -6.52
C ALA A 81 7.32 -7.79 -6.23
N GLN A 82 7.11 -8.89 -6.94
CA GLN A 82 5.97 -9.79 -6.76
C GLN A 82 6.44 -11.17 -6.26
N ASN A 83 5.54 -11.93 -5.65
CA ASN A 83 5.82 -13.28 -5.17
C ASN A 83 5.65 -14.33 -6.29
N ALA A 84 5.84 -15.60 -5.95
CA ALA A 84 5.57 -16.71 -6.86
C ALA A 84 4.12 -16.66 -7.36
N LEU A 85 3.93 -16.95 -8.66
CA LEU A 85 2.63 -16.99 -9.34
C LEU A 85 1.85 -15.67 -9.39
N GLN A 86 2.35 -14.61 -8.75
CA GLN A 86 1.76 -13.28 -8.85
C GLN A 86 2.02 -12.65 -10.20
N ARG A 87 1.20 -11.67 -10.56
CA ARG A 87 1.45 -10.72 -11.66
C ARG A 87 0.73 -9.41 -11.40
N VAL A 88 1.23 -8.35 -12.02
CA VAL A 88 0.69 -7.00 -11.93
C VAL A 88 0.36 -6.50 -13.32
N SER A 89 -0.88 -6.04 -13.52
CA SER A 89 -1.31 -5.34 -14.71
C SER A 89 -1.28 -3.84 -14.47
N VAL A 90 -0.73 -3.09 -15.43
CA VAL A 90 -0.81 -1.64 -15.47
C VAL A 90 -1.34 -1.25 -16.84
N SER A 91 -2.55 -0.68 -16.87
CA SER A 91 -3.30 -0.42 -18.11
C SER A 91 -3.40 -1.67 -19.00
N ALA A 92 -2.84 -1.66 -20.22
CA ALA A 92 -2.95 -2.76 -21.18
C ALA A 92 -1.77 -3.75 -21.11
N SER A 93 -0.84 -3.61 -20.16
CA SER A 93 0.39 -4.41 -20.07
C SER A 93 0.47 -5.12 -18.73
N THR A 94 1.01 -6.35 -18.73
CA THR A 94 1.08 -7.21 -17.55
C THR A 94 2.52 -7.69 -17.35
N SER A 95 2.95 -7.73 -16.09
CA SER A 95 4.26 -8.24 -15.69
C SER A 95 4.43 -9.72 -16.02
N THR A 96 5.69 -10.15 -16.15
CA THR A 96 6.02 -11.58 -16.20
C THR A 96 5.52 -12.25 -14.92
N THR A 97 4.83 -13.39 -14.98
CA THR A 97 4.32 -14.06 -13.77
C THR A 97 5.46 -14.61 -12.89
N GLY A 98 5.34 -14.45 -11.57
CA GLY A 98 6.29 -14.96 -10.57
C GLY A 98 7.43 -13.99 -10.21
N VAL A 99 8.40 -14.46 -9.42
CA VAL A 99 9.41 -13.61 -8.75
C VAL A 99 10.34 -12.80 -9.67
N THR A 100 10.35 -13.08 -10.97
CA THR A 100 11.12 -12.32 -11.96
C THR A 100 10.38 -11.11 -12.52
N GLY A 101 9.07 -11.01 -12.30
CA GLY A 101 8.28 -9.87 -12.71
C GLY A 101 8.20 -8.78 -11.66
N GLY A 102 7.63 -7.64 -12.05
CA GLY A 102 7.36 -6.54 -11.14
C GLY A 102 7.17 -5.20 -11.84
N LEU A 103 7.26 -4.12 -11.08
CA LEU A 103 7.19 -2.75 -11.58
C LEU A 103 8.41 -1.95 -11.12
N ALA A 104 8.81 -0.97 -11.93
CA ALA A 104 9.82 0.01 -11.53
C ALA A 104 9.44 1.42 -12.01
N ALA A 105 9.55 2.40 -11.13
CA ALA A 105 9.44 3.81 -11.49
C ALA A 105 10.60 4.23 -12.39
N THR A 106 10.32 5.03 -13.41
CA THR A 106 11.38 5.66 -14.22
C THR A 106 11.67 7.08 -13.77
N GLN A 107 10.70 7.73 -13.11
CA GLN A 107 10.84 9.06 -12.53
C GLN A 107 10.42 9.08 -11.06
N VAL A 108 11.03 9.99 -10.32
CA VAL A 108 10.88 10.08 -8.85
C VAL A 108 9.44 10.35 -8.40
N LYS A 109 8.57 10.90 -9.23
CA LYS A 109 7.17 11.22 -8.88
C LYS A 109 6.14 10.24 -9.44
N ASP A 110 6.58 9.22 -10.17
CA ASP A 110 5.73 8.15 -10.67
C ASP A 110 4.98 7.49 -9.52
N PHE A 111 3.76 7.07 -9.77
CA PHE A 111 2.91 6.45 -8.76
C PHE A 111 2.04 5.37 -9.36
N VAL A 112 1.62 4.44 -8.51
CA VAL A 112 0.67 3.40 -8.87
C VAL A 112 -0.30 3.15 -7.71
N GLU A 113 -1.56 2.94 -8.04
CA GLU A 113 -2.60 2.41 -7.17
C GLU A 113 -3.01 1.04 -7.71
N LEU A 114 -2.88 0.01 -6.89
CA LEU A 114 -3.14 -1.38 -7.24
C LEU A 114 -4.32 -1.92 -6.45
N LEU A 115 -5.09 -2.80 -7.07
CA LEU A 115 -6.17 -3.56 -6.46
C LEU A 115 -5.92 -5.05 -6.69
N CYS A 116 -6.05 -5.86 -5.64
CA CYS A 116 -6.14 -7.31 -5.82
C CYS A 116 -7.47 -7.65 -6.52
N VAL A 117 -7.40 -8.32 -7.67
CA VAL A 117 -8.60 -8.73 -8.45
C VAL A 117 -8.82 -10.25 -8.42
N THR A 118 -7.74 -11.02 -8.27
CA THR A 118 -7.77 -12.46 -8.02
C THR A 118 -6.95 -12.74 -6.77
N ALA A 119 -7.54 -13.43 -5.79
CA ALA A 119 -6.90 -13.70 -4.50
C ALA A 119 -5.46 -14.19 -4.69
N ASP A 120 -4.54 -13.56 -3.98
CA ASP A 120 -3.10 -13.83 -3.94
C ASP A 120 -2.32 -13.73 -5.26
N LEU A 121 -2.99 -13.64 -6.42
CA LEU A 121 -2.38 -13.91 -7.73
C LEU A 121 -2.34 -12.69 -8.66
N GLU A 122 -3.41 -11.90 -8.71
CA GLU A 122 -3.52 -10.85 -9.73
C GLU A 122 -3.85 -9.51 -9.09
N PHE A 123 -2.99 -8.54 -9.39
CA PHE A 123 -3.11 -7.16 -8.97
C PHE A 123 -3.22 -6.29 -10.21
N ASP A 124 -4.24 -5.45 -10.28
CA ASP A 124 -4.48 -4.58 -11.42
C ASP A 124 -4.39 -3.11 -10.99
N SER A 125 -3.88 -2.25 -11.86
CA SER A 125 -3.80 -0.82 -11.58
C SER A 125 -5.19 -0.19 -11.69
N ILE A 126 -5.64 0.48 -10.63
CA ILE A 126 -6.81 1.37 -10.71
C ILE A 126 -6.38 2.69 -11.36
N ASP A 127 -5.24 3.21 -10.93
CA ASP A 127 -4.64 4.43 -11.47
C ASP A 127 -3.12 4.31 -11.47
N SER A 128 -2.49 5.01 -12.40
CA SER A 128 -1.04 5.13 -12.46
C SER A 128 -0.69 6.43 -13.17
N GLY A 129 0.44 7.03 -12.78
CA GLY A 129 0.91 8.25 -13.41
C GLY A 129 2.41 8.24 -13.61
N GLY A 130 2.84 8.83 -14.73
CA GLY A 130 4.21 8.80 -15.20
C GLY A 130 4.47 7.63 -16.15
N ASN A 131 5.72 7.17 -16.20
CA ASN A 131 6.12 6.04 -17.06
C ASN A 131 6.63 4.89 -16.18
N ILE A 132 5.80 3.88 -15.97
CA ILE A 132 6.16 2.70 -15.17
C ILE A 132 6.78 1.65 -16.10
N THR A 133 7.95 1.14 -15.74
CA THR A 133 8.51 -0.04 -16.37
C THR A 133 7.83 -1.28 -15.80
N ILE A 134 7.30 -2.12 -16.69
CA ILE A 134 6.65 -3.38 -16.36
C ILE A 134 7.63 -4.50 -16.77
N ILE A 135 7.94 -5.39 -15.83
CA ILE A 135 8.98 -6.43 -15.95
C ILE A 135 8.32 -7.81 -16.06
#